data_AF-A0A401U4D3-F1
#
_entry.id   AF-A0A401U4D3-F1
#
_cell.length_a   1.000
_cell.length_b   1.000
_cell.length_c   1.000
_cell.angle_alpha   90.00
_cell.angle_beta   90.00
_cell.angle_gamma   90.00
#
_symmetry.space_group_name_H-M   'P 1'
#
loop_
_entity.id
_entity.type
_entity.pdbx_description
1 polymer ?
#
loop_
_entity_poly.entity_id
_entity_poly.type
_entity_poly.pdbx_seq_one_letter_code
_entity_poly.pdbx_strand_id
1 'polypeptide(L)'
;ALEWRPQVFLGAGNASVRATLKPAGFETAQGILAFATRIDPGNPLWADTVDMKQYMAFLDRYVPNADRADDLYAIGYTAAATAAHVVRQCGDQLTRANILHQATSLKNFAAPLLIPGITLNTTPSDYVPIKQFQLMRFKGEAYEKVGELLTAA
;
A
#
# COMPACT_ATOMS: atom_id res chain seq x y z
N ALA A 1 28.61 25.43 10.16
CA ALA A 1 27.93 24.17 10.53
C ALA A 1 28.25 23.14 9.46
N LEU A 2 28.43 21.86 9.82
CA LEU A 2 28.59 20.80 8.83
C LEU A 2 27.27 20.67 8.06
N GLU A 3 27.28 20.85 6.74
CA GLU A 3 26.10 20.71 5.85
C GLU A 3 25.66 19.24 5.72
N TRP A 4 25.60 18.52 6.83
CA TRP A 4 25.29 17.12 6.88
C TRP A 4 23.80 16.90 6.57
N ARG A 5 23.54 16.04 5.59
CA ARG A 5 22.19 15.58 5.23
C ARG A 5 22.13 14.06 5.40
N PRO A 6 21.47 13.53 6.45
CA PRO A 6 21.35 12.09 6.62
C PRO A 6 20.49 11.48 5.51
N GLN A 7 20.77 10.22 5.18
CA GLN A 7 19.82 9.44 4.40
C GLN A 7 18.61 9.12 5.29
N VAL A 8 17.42 9.49 4.83
CA VAL A 8 16.16 9.24 5.53
C VAL A 8 15.43 8.08 4.87
N PHE A 9 14.88 7.20 5.69
CA PHE A 9 14.03 6.09 5.31
C PHE A 9 12.65 6.24 5.93
N LEU A 10 11.59 6.05 5.14
CA LEU A 10 10.21 6.04 5.59
C LEU A 10 9.62 4.64 5.50
N GLY A 11 9.01 4.18 6.59
CA GLY A 11 8.17 3.00 6.57
C GLY A 11 6.90 3.23 5.74
N ALA A 12 6.27 2.14 5.29
CA ALA A 12 5.09 2.18 4.40
C ALA A 12 3.94 3.06 4.89
N GLY A 13 3.74 3.18 6.21
CA GLY A 13 2.68 4.00 6.80
C GLY A 13 2.96 5.51 6.82
N ASN A 14 4.19 5.93 6.55
CA ASN A 14 4.63 7.34 6.61
C ASN A 14 5.03 7.89 5.23
N ALA A 15 4.86 7.10 4.17
CA ALA A 15 5.35 7.42 2.83
C ALA A 15 4.31 8.13 1.96
N SER A 16 3.26 8.71 2.55
CA SER A 16 2.23 9.41 1.78
C SER A 16 2.78 10.71 1.19
N VAL A 17 2.71 10.85 -0.13
CA VAL A 17 3.09 12.11 -0.79
C VAL A 17 2.15 13.24 -0.34
N ARG A 18 0.84 12.98 -0.33
CA ARG A 18 -0.19 13.98 0.00
C ARG A 18 -0.25 14.29 1.49
N ALA A 19 -0.29 13.28 2.35
CA ALA A 19 -0.51 13.47 3.78
C ALA A 19 0.79 13.73 4.57
N THR A 20 1.95 13.32 4.06
CA THR A 20 3.23 13.44 4.79
C THR A 20 4.23 14.36 4.09
N LEU A 21 4.60 14.08 2.84
CA LEU A 21 5.70 14.82 2.19
C LEU A 21 5.31 16.24 1.77
N LYS A 22 4.07 16.43 1.28
CA LYS A 22 3.61 17.76 0.85
C LYS A 22 3.57 18.75 2.03
N PRO A 23 3.02 18.41 3.22
CA PRO A 23 3.11 19.27 4.39
C PRO A 23 4.54 19.50 4.90
N ALA A 24 5.44 18.52 4.76
CA ALA A 24 6.84 18.64 5.16
C ALA A 24 7.68 19.51 4.19
N GLY A 25 7.16 19.79 2.99
CA GLY A 25 7.85 20.50 1.92
C GLY A 25 8.65 19.56 1.02
N PHE A 26 8.35 19.54 -0.28
CA PHE A 26 9.02 18.63 -1.22
C PHE A 26 10.52 18.89 -1.35
N GLU A 27 10.96 20.13 -1.20
CA GLU A 27 12.39 20.49 -1.20
C GLU A 27 13.20 19.79 -0.10
N THR A 28 12.58 19.54 1.06
CA THR A 28 13.23 18.85 2.19
C THR A 28 13.16 17.34 2.04
N ALA A 29 12.19 16.84 1.27
CA ALA A 29 11.93 15.42 1.06
C ALA A 29 12.75 14.79 -0.08
N GLN A 30 13.50 15.58 -0.85
CA GLN A 30 14.26 15.04 -1.99
C GLN A 30 15.27 13.97 -1.56
N GLY A 31 15.24 12.81 -2.24
CA GLY A 31 16.15 11.70 -1.96
C GLY A 31 15.73 10.80 -0.79
N ILE A 32 14.62 11.09 -0.11
CA ILE A 32 14.03 10.17 0.88
C ILE A 32 13.73 8.83 0.20
N LEU A 33 14.07 7.74 0.90
CA LEU A 33 13.72 6.39 0.49
C LEU A 33 12.51 5.90 1.29
N ALA A 34 11.56 5.25 0.64
CA ALA A 34 10.36 4.71 1.25
C ALA A 34 10.20 3.23 0.94
N PHE A 35 9.80 2.45 1.94
CA PHE A 35 9.40 1.05 1.76
C PHE A 35 7.91 1.01 1.38
N ALA A 36 7.61 0.97 0.09
CA ALA A 36 6.23 0.97 -0.40
C ALA A 36 5.68 -0.46 -0.53
N THR A 37 4.43 -0.65 -0.14
CA THR A 37 3.69 -1.93 -0.32
C THR A 37 2.53 -1.83 -1.29
N ARG A 38 2.08 -0.60 -1.59
CA ARG A 38 0.94 -0.30 -2.45
C ARG A 38 1.32 0.70 -3.52
N ILE A 39 0.57 0.68 -4.62
CA ILE A 39 0.65 1.69 -5.66
C ILE A 39 0.08 3.01 -5.12
N ASP A 40 0.81 4.10 -5.35
CA ASP A 40 0.42 5.44 -4.93
C ASP A 40 -0.57 6.03 -5.94
N PRO A 41 -1.82 6.36 -5.56
CA PRO A 41 -2.81 6.96 -6.45
C PRO A 41 -2.40 8.30 -7.06
N GLY A 42 -1.56 9.06 -6.36
CA GLY A 42 -1.05 10.35 -6.84
C GLY A 42 0.14 10.21 -7.80
N ASN A 43 0.69 9.02 -7.97
CA ASN A 43 1.90 8.81 -8.76
C ASN A 43 1.57 8.36 -10.20
N PRO A 44 1.96 9.14 -11.23
CA PRO A 44 1.69 8.82 -12.64
C PRO A 44 2.21 7.45 -13.09
N LEU A 45 3.22 6.91 -12.41
CA LEU A 45 3.75 5.56 -12.66
C LEU A 45 2.67 4.48 -12.65
N TRP A 46 1.60 4.68 -11.87
CA TRP A 46 0.55 3.68 -11.66
C TRP A 46 -0.78 3.99 -12.34
N ALA A 47 -0.89 5.16 -12.99
CA ALA A 47 -2.15 5.68 -13.53
C ALA A 47 -2.82 4.72 -14.53
N ASP A 48 -2.02 4.00 -15.32
CA ASP A 48 -2.52 3.11 -16.35
C ASP A 48 -2.77 1.67 -15.91
N THR A 49 -2.45 1.32 -14.66
CA THR A 49 -2.66 -0.03 -14.15
C THR A 49 -4.14 -0.39 -14.05
N VAL A 50 -4.47 -1.67 -14.23
CA VAL A 50 -5.85 -2.17 -14.13
C VAL A 50 -6.44 -1.88 -12.75
N ASP A 51 -5.67 -2.15 -11.69
CA ASP A 51 -6.08 -1.89 -10.31
C ASP A 51 -6.39 -0.41 -10.06
N MET A 52 -5.55 0.51 -10.57
CA MET A 52 -5.81 1.94 -10.43
C MET A 52 -7.09 2.37 -11.14
N LYS A 53 -7.32 1.87 -12.36
CA LYS A 53 -8.56 2.15 -13.11
C LYS A 53 -9.81 1.65 -12.38
N GLN A 54 -9.74 0.45 -11.80
CA GLN A 54 -10.83 -0.10 -10.98
C GLN A 54 -11.07 0.71 -9.71
N TYR A 55 -10.00 1.11 -9.02
CA TYR A 55 -10.09 1.94 -7.82
C TYR A 55 -10.65 3.34 -8.12
N MET A 56 -10.23 3.98 -9.21
CA MET A 56 -10.79 5.27 -9.63
C MET A 56 -12.29 5.15 -9.94
N ALA A 57 -12.71 4.11 -10.66
CA ALA A 57 -14.14 3.84 -10.90
C ALA A 57 -14.93 3.57 -9.60
N PHE A 58 -14.31 2.93 -8.61
CA PHE A 58 -14.90 2.75 -7.29
C PHE A 58 -15.11 4.08 -6.56
N LEU A 59 -14.10 4.96 -6.54
CA LEU A 59 -14.21 6.29 -5.96
C LEU A 59 -15.29 7.13 -6.65
N ASP A 60 -15.31 7.14 -7.98
CA ASP A 60 -16.31 7.87 -8.76
C ASP A 60 -17.74 7.49 -8.38
N ARG A 61 -17.96 6.20 -8.09
CA ARG A 61 -19.28 5.69 -7.75
C ARG A 61 -19.67 5.90 -6.30
N TYR A 62 -18.76 5.70 -5.36
CA TYR A 62 -19.10 5.56 -3.94
C TYR A 62 -18.54 6.67 -3.06
N VAL A 63 -17.49 7.35 -3.50
CA VAL A 63 -16.82 8.42 -2.73
C VAL A 63 -16.42 9.56 -3.66
N PRO A 64 -17.36 10.18 -4.40
CA PRO A 64 -17.05 11.11 -5.50
C PRO A 64 -16.30 12.38 -5.06
N ASN A 65 -16.32 12.69 -3.76
CA ASN A 65 -15.65 13.84 -3.17
C ASN A 65 -14.27 13.51 -2.57
N ALA A 66 -13.78 12.27 -2.70
CA ALA A 66 -12.47 11.88 -2.21
C ALA A 66 -11.34 12.62 -2.96
N ASP A 67 -10.27 12.98 -2.24
CA ASP A 67 -9.00 13.30 -2.90
C ASP A 67 -8.45 12.02 -3.53
N ARG A 68 -8.54 11.93 -4.86
CA ARG A 68 -8.12 10.75 -5.62
C ARG A 68 -6.63 10.44 -5.48
N ALA A 69 -5.82 11.40 -5.05
CA ALA A 69 -4.38 11.24 -4.84
C ALA A 69 -4.02 10.90 -3.37
N ASP A 70 -4.98 10.88 -2.46
CA ASP A 70 -4.75 10.52 -1.06
C ASP A 70 -4.73 8.98 -0.91
N ASP A 71 -3.59 8.48 -0.45
CA ASP A 71 -3.32 7.05 -0.29
C ASP A 71 -4.09 6.42 0.88
N LEU A 72 -4.66 7.22 1.79
CA LEU A 72 -5.50 6.73 2.87
C LEU A 72 -6.78 6.07 2.34
N TYR A 73 -7.37 6.60 1.25
CA TYR A 73 -8.50 5.94 0.58
C TYR A 73 -8.08 4.62 -0.06
N ALA A 74 -6.89 4.55 -0.66
CA ALA A 74 -6.34 3.33 -1.26
C ALA A 74 -6.04 2.26 -0.20
N ILE A 75 -5.55 2.66 0.98
CA ILE A 75 -5.38 1.78 2.15
C ILE A 75 -6.73 1.17 2.54
N GLY A 76 -7.77 2.00 2.68
CA GLY A 76 -9.11 1.55 3.01
C GLY A 76 -9.66 0.57 1.98
N TYR A 77 -9.50 0.87 0.69
CA TYR A 77 -9.92 -0.01 -0.40
C TYR A 77 -9.21 -1.37 -0.37
N THR A 78 -7.89 -1.38 -0.17
CA THR A 78 -7.08 -2.60 -0.06
C THR A 78 -7.51 -3.45 1.15
N ALA A 79 -7.70 -2.81 2.30
CA ALA A 79 -8.12 -3.47 3.54
C ALA A 79 -9.53 -4.07 3.41
N ALA A 80 -10.47 -3.32 2.83
CA ALA A 80 -11.83 -3.78 2.60
C ALA A 80 -11.87 -4.94 1.59
N ALA A 81 -11.09 -4.89 0.52
CA ALA A 81 -10.97 -5.98 -0.43
C ALA A 81 -10.40 -7.26 0.22
N THR A 82 -9.44 -7.10 1.12
CA THR A 82 -8.87 -8.22 1.90
C THR A 82 -9.91 -8.82 2.85
N ALA A 83 -10.63 -7.99 3.60
CA ALA A 83 -11.71 -8.45 4.47
C ALA A 83 -12.80 -9.16 3.68
N ALA A 84 -13.20 -8.63 2.53
CA ALA A 84 -14.17 -9.26 1.63
C ALA A 84 -13.66 -10.61 1.09
N HIS A 85 -12.37 -10.75 0.80
CA HIS A 85 -11.77 -12.03 0.43
C HIS A 85 -11.89 -13.06 1.56
N VAL A 86 -11.51 -12.70 2.78
CA VAL A 86 -11.64 -13.58 3.97
C VAL A 86 -13.10 -14.01 4.17
N VAL A 87 -14.05 -13.08 4.11
CA VAL A 87 -15.48 -13.39 4.26
C VAL A 87 -15.95 -14.38 3.18
N ARG A 88 -15.51 -14.21 1.92
CA ARG A 88 -15.82 -15.17 0.85
C ARG A 88 -15.24 -16.55 1.12
N GLN A 89 -14.02 -16.64 1.66
CA GLN A 89 -13.40 -17.92 2.02
C GLN A 89 -14.15 -18.65 3.14
N CYS A 90 -14.85 -17.93 4.02
CA CYS A 90 -15.66 -18.57 5.07
C CYS A 90 -16.86 -19.36 4.52
N GLY A 91 -17.34 -19.07 3.30
CA GLY A 91 -18.57 -19.64 2.76
C GLY A 91 -19.76 -19.38 3.70
N ASP A 92 -20.55 -20.41 3.96
CA ASP A 92 -21.73 -20.33 4.83
C ASP A 92 -21.39 -20.35 6.33
N GLN A 93 -20.13 -20.62 6.70
CA GLN A 93 -19.70 -20.72 8.10
C GLN A 93 -19.19 -19.39 8.65
N LEU A 94 -20.09 -18.40 8.77
CA LEU A 94 -19.78 -17.05 9.26
C LEU A 94 -19.71 -16.98 10.79
N THR A 95 -18.72 -17.69 11.36
CA THR A 95 -18.42 -17.65 12.80
C THR A 95 -17.12 -16.92 13.08
N ARG A 96 -16.98 -16.32 14.27
CA ARG A 96 -15.73 -15.67 14.68
C ARG A 96 -14.51 -16.59 14.54
N ALA A 97 -14.67 -17.86 14.92
CA ALA A 97 -13.60 -18.85 14.85
C ALA A 97 -13.17 -19.12 13.40
N ASN A 98 -14.12 -19.29 12.47
CA ASN A 98 -13.79 -19.52 11.06
C ASN A 98 -13.23 -18.27 10.38
N ILE A 99 -13.75 -17.07 10.69
CA ILE A 99 -13.19 -15.81 10.18
C ILE A 99 -11.72 -15.68 10.58
N LEU A 100 -11.40 -15.92 11.86
CA LEU A 100 -10.02 -15.88 12.33
C LEU A 100 -9.17 -16.96 11.64
N HIS A 101 -9.69 -18.16 11.46
CA HIS A 101 -9.00 -19.23 10.76
C HIS A 101 -8.63 -18.86 9.32
N GLN A 102 -9.58 -18.34 8.54
CA GLN A 102 -9.32 -17.90 7.15
C GLN A 102 -8.36 -16.70 7.12
N ALA A 103 -8.56 -15.70 7.98
CA ALA A 103 -7.69 -14.52 8.07
C ALA A 103 -6.24 -14.87 8.44
N THR A 104 -6.03 -15.95 9.21
CA THR A 104 -4.71 -16.46 9.61
C THR A 104 -4.21 -17.59 8.71
N SER A 105 -4.83 -17.81 7.55
CA SER A 105 -4.44 -18.83 6.57
C SER A 105 -4.34 -18.27 5.15
N LEU A 106 -4.15 -16.96 5.00
CA LEU A 106 -3.98 -16.34 3.69
C LEU A 106 -2.70 -16.86 3.03
N LYS A 107 -2.80 -17.22 1.76
CA LYS A 107 -1.68 -17.71 0.96
C LYS A 107 -1.67 -17.03 -0.40
N ASN A 108 -0.58 -16.34 -0.70
CA ASN A 108 -0.32 -15.68 -1.98
C ASN A 108 -1.49 -14.79 -2.45
N PHE A 109 -2.21 -14.15 -1.52
CA PHE A 109 -3.34 -13.31 -1.91
C PHE A 109 -2.84 -11.94 -2.38
N ALA A 110 -2.96 -11.66 -3.68
CA ALA A 110 -2.70 -10.34 -4.24
C ALA A 110 -3.93 -9.44 -4.02
N ALA A 111 -3.93 -8.68 -2.92
CA ALA A 111 -4.96 -7.68 -2.70
C ALA A 111 -4.84 -6.55 -3.75
N PRO A 112 -5.96 -5.93 -4.16
CA PRO A 112 -5.95 -4.80 -5.07
C PRO A 112 -5.04 -3.67 -4.57
N LEU A 113 -4.41 -2.95 -5.50
CA LEU A 113 -3.51 -1.82 -5.24
C LEU A 113 -2.21 -2.18 -4.52
N LEU A 114 -1.92 -3.45 -4.23
CA LEU A 114 -0.55 -3.83 -3.88
C LEU A 114 0.37 -3.59 -5.08
N ILE A 115 1.64 -3.30 -4.79
CA ILE A 115 2.64 -3.26 -5.86
C ILE A 115 2.73 -4.66 -6.49
N PRO A 116 2.71 -4.77 -7.83
CA PRO A 116 2.79 -6.06 -8.51
C PRO A 116 3.93 -6.93 -7.99
N GLY A 117 3.61 -8.18 -7.62
CA GLY A 117 4.54 -9.14 -7.01
C GLY A 117 4.47 -9.24 -5.48
N ILE A 118 3.79 -8.30 -4.81
CA ILE A 118 3.53 -8.38 -3.36
C ILE A 118 2.24 -9.16 -3.10
N THR A 119 2.29 -10.10 -2.15
CA THR A 119 1.11 -10.87 -1.72
C THR A 119 0.95 -10.90 -0.20
N LEU A 120 -0.28 -11.09 0.26
CA LEU A 120 -0.61 -11.31 1.66
C LEU A 120 -0.49 -12.79 2.01
N ASN A 121 0.26 -13.07 3.08
CA ASN A 121 0.49 -14.40 3.64
C ASN A 121 0.39 -14.34 5.16
N THR A 122 -0.45 -15.17 5.76
CA THR A 122 -0.62 -15.24 7.22
C THR A 122 -0.60 -16.68 7.69
N THR A 123 -0.20 -16.88 8.95
CA THR A 123 -0.27 -18.18 9.64
C THR A 123 -0.88 -17.99 11.03
N PRO A 124 -1.34 -19.06 11.71
CA PRO A 124 -1.82 -18.96 13.09
C PRO A 124 -0.79 -18.46 14.10
N SER A 125 0.49 -18.44 13.75
CA SER A 125 1.60 -17.91 14.56
C SER A 125 2.20 -16.61 14.03
N ASP A 126 1.77 -16.13 12.86
CA ASP A 126 2.29 -14.92 12.23
C ASP A 126 1.18 -14.15 11.51
N TYR A 127 0.82 -13.02 12.11
CA TYR A 127 -0.30 -12.18 11.69
C TYR A 127 0.16 -11.02 10.80
N VAL A 128 1.46 -10.91 10.48
CA VAL A 128 1.98 -9.85 9.61
C VAL A 128 1.80 -10.29 8.16
N PRO A 129 0.83 -9.72 7.42
CA PRO A 129 0.42 -10.31 6.15
C PRO A 129 1.37 -9.94 5.00
N ILE A 130 2.02 -8.77 5.06
CA ILE A 130 2.88 -8.26 3.99
C ILE A 130 4.33 -8.28 4.48
N LYS A 131 5.17 -9.01 3.76
CA LYS A 131 6.62 -9.10 4.02
C LYS A 131 7.47 -8.65 2.84
N GLN A 132 6.85 -8.17 1.77
CA GLN A 132 7.55 -7.70 0.59
C GLN A 132 7.34 -6.19 0.43
N PHE A 133 8.36 -5.49 -0.05
CA PHE A 133 8.36 -4.04 -0.20
C PHE A 133 9.10 -3.64 -1.48
N GLN A 134 8.61 -2.63 -2.18
CA GLN A 134 9.37 -1.93 -3.20
C GLN A 134 10.06 -0.75 -2.55
N LEU A 135 11.39 -0.64 -2.72
CA LEU A 135 12.08 0.58 -2.36
C LEU A 135 11.74 1.67 -3.40
N MET A 136 11.33 2.83 -2.91
CA MET A 136 10.94 3.99 -3.73
C MET A 136 11.73 5.22 -3.29
N ARG A 137 12.22 6.04 -4.23
CA ARG A 137 12.92 7.29 -3.95
C ARG A 137 12.03 8.48 -4.28
N PHE A 138 11.92 9.44 -3.38
CA PHE A 138 11.20 10.67 -3.67
C PHE A 138 12.05 11.62 -4.51
N LYS A 139 11.49 12.09 -5.63
CA LYS A 139 12.14 13.01 -6.57
C LYS A 139 11.13 13.92 -7.25
N GLY A 140 11.38 15.22 -7.22
CA GLY A 140 10.41 16.22 -7.65
C GLY A 140 9.18 16.16 -6.76
N GLU A 141 8.07 15.68 -7.31
CA GLU A 141 6.77 15.59 -6.61
C GLU A 141 6.24 14.14 -6.48
N ALA A 142 7.01 13.15 -6.91
CA ALA A 142 6.57 11.76 -6.94
C ALA A 142 7.69 10.78 -6.58
N TYR A 143 7.31 9.53 -6.37
CA TYR A 143 8.25 8.44 -6.11
C TYR A 143 8.69 7.73 -7.39
N GLU A 144 9.98 7.42 -7.51
CA GLU A 144 10.54 6.52 -8.54
C GLU A 144 10.99 5.19 -7.93
N LYS A 145 10.84 4.08 -8.66
CA LYS A 145 11.27 2.75 -8.20
C LYS A 145 12.79 2.67 -8.07
N VAL A 146 13.25 1.98 -7.03
CA VAL A 146 14.67 1.64 -6.83
C VAL A 146 14.80 0.13 -6.70
N GLY A 147 15.42 -0.49 -7.70
CA GLY A 147 15.71 -1.93 -7.69
C GLY A 147 14.46 -2.82 -7.71
N GLU A 148 14.66 -4.08 -7.37
CA GLU A 148 13.61 -5.11 -7.31
C GLU A 148 12.88 -5.10 -5.96
N LEU A 149 11.85 -5.96 -5.84
CA LEU A 149 11.15 -6.17 -4.57
C LEU A 149 12.10 -6.75 -3.51
N LEU A 150 12.06 -6.16 -2.32
CA LEU A 150 12.75 -6.63 -1.14
C LEU A 150 11.81 -7.54 -0.35
N THR A 151 12.33 -8.64 0.18
CA THR A 151 11.60 -9.54 1.10
C THR A 151 12.20 -9.43 2.49
N ALA A 152 11.37 -9.12 3.48
CA ALA A 152 11.74 -9.18 4.89
C ALA A 152 11.74 -10.64 5.34
N ALA A 153 12.80 -11.02 6.07
CA ALA A 153 12.96 -12.35 6.66
C ALA A 153 11.95 -12.59 7.80
#